data_AF-A0A2R4CBY3-F1
#
_entry.id   AF-A0A2R4CBY3-F1
#
_cell.length_a   1.000
_cell.length_b   1.000
_cell.length_c   1.000
_cell.angle_alpha   90.00
_cell.angle_beta   90.00
_cell.angle_gamma   90.00
#
_symmetry.space_group_name_H-M   'P 1'
#
loop_
_entity.id
_entity.type
_entity.pdbx_description
1 polymer ?
#
loop_
_entity_poly.entity_id
_entity_poly.type
_entity_poly.pdbx_seq_one_letter_code
_entity_poly.pdbx_strand_id
1 'polypeptide(L)'
;MSTTDLPFRATTDEACAWLAQQTATPWTLARLLEHGLTPYVWLDYDATLPELFGDANGGYAAPIFFEGDITRLAAGSADVLITLTKDAYGIVARPPAPGFTRRLDELRFQKKDLAALAKRLLQPPAAAKPATESPFGIGKDDVLAAFGRLVRLDLAQALDDAIGIFGDDGARVKASARKSKRHAVWNPVTLALGLHDVYRAPLGPLKKAFNTHEFLQAWRDDWEQSLRLLGK
;
A
#
# COMPACT_ATOMS: atom_id res chain seq x y z
N MET A 1 -2.79 -26.22 -27.41
CA MET A 1 -3.99 -25.64 -26.79
C MET A 1 -3.60 -24.31 -26.19
N SER A 2 -4.14 -23.21 -26.73
CA SER A 2 -3.82 -21.86 -26.29
C SER A 2 -4.51 -21.58 -24.97
N THR A 3 -3.78 -21.64 -23.86
CA THR A 3 -4.28 -21.41 -22.50
C THR A 3 -4.49 -19.91 -22.25
N THR A 4 -5.43 -19.30 -22.98
CA THR A 4 -5.69 -17.86 -22.88
C THR A 4 -6.48 -17.51 -21.60
N ASP A 5 -7.17 -18.48 -21.01
CA ASP A 5 -8.04 -18.22 -19.86
C ASP A 5 -7.40 -18.67 -18.54
N LEU A 6 -7.13 -17.70 -17.68
CA LEU A 6 -6.60 -17.91 -16.34
C LEU A 6 -7.71 -18.44 -15.42
N PRO A 7 -7.52 -19.58 -14.72
CA PRO A 7 -8.50 -20.09 -13.76
C PRO A 7 -8.77 -19.10 -12.62
N PHE A 8 -9.96 -19.16 -12.01
CA PHE A 8 -10.28 -18.31 -10.85
C PHE A 8 -9.29 -18.49 -9.70
N ARG A 9 -8.87 -19.73 -9.48
CA ARG A 9 -7.86 -20.16 -8.51
C ARG A 9 -6.69 -20.80 -9.26
N ALA A 10 -5.74 -19.99 -9.71
CA ALA A 10 -4.64 -20.46 -10.52
C ALA A 10 -3.56 -21.13 -9.66
N THR A 11 -2.99 -22.24 -10.13
CA THR A 11 -1.76 -22.80 -9.55
C THR A 11 -0.57 -21.87 -9.79
N THR A 12 0.55 -22.11 -9.11
CA THR A 12 1.81 -21.39 -9.36
C THR A 12 2.24 -21.48 -10.83
N ASP A 13 2.14 -22.65 -11.43
CA ASP A 13 2.56 -22.88 -12.83
C ASP A 13 1.63 -22.15 -13.81
N GLU A 14 0.32 -22.21 -13.58
CA GLU A 14 -0.67 -21.48 -14.38
C GLU A 14 -0.49 -19.97 -14.26
N ALA A 15 -0.28 -19.45 -13.05
CA ALA A 15 -0.04 -18.04 -12.78
C ALA A 15 1.24 -17.54 -13.48
N CYS A 16 2.34 -18.29 -13.35
CA CYS A 16 3.61 -17.98 -13.99
C CYS A 16 3.49 -18.02 -15.52
N ALA A 17 2.90 -19.08 -16.07
CA ALA A 17 2.72 -19.23 -17.51
C ALA A 17 1.85 -18.10 -18.09
N TRP A 18 0.75 -17.75 -17.41
CA TRP A 18 -0.13 -16.69 -17.86
C TRP A 18 0.55 -15.31 -17.80
N LEU A 19 1.23 -14.97 -16.71
CA LEU A 19 1.96 -13.69 -16.60
C LEU A 19 3.13 -13.61 -17.59
N ALA A 20 3.78 -14.73 -17.89
CA ALA A 20 4.82 -14.77 -18.91
C ALA A 20 4.29 -14.45 -20.30
N GLN A 21 3.09 -14.93 -20.64
CA GLN A 21 2.41 -14.57 -21.88
C GLN A 21 2.01 -13.09 -21.90
N GLN A 22 1.48 -12.55 -20.79
CA GLN A 22 1.06 -11.15 -20.74
C GLN A 22 2.25 -10.19 -20.87
N THR A 23 3.36 -10.47 -20.18
CA THR A 23 4.48 -9.53 -20.03
C THR A 23 5.66 -9.82 -20.95
N ALA A 24 5.63 -10.92 -21.72
CA ALA A 24 6.74 -11.41 -22.52
C ALA A 24 8.06 -11.62 -21.73
N THR A 25 7.98 -11.89 -20.43
CA THR A 25 9.15 -12.17 -19.56
C THR A 25 8.91 -13.42 -18.70
N PRO A 26 9.95 -14.16 -18.29
CA PRO A 26 9.77 -15.35 -17.46
C PRO A 26 9.31 -14.99 -16.03
N TRP A 27 8.42 -15.82 -15.46
CA TRP A 27 7.91 -15.67 -14.10
C TRP A 27 8.24 -16.89 -13.25
N THR A 28 8.46 -16.64 -11.96
CA THR A 28 8.72 -17.65 -10.93
C THR A 28 7.88 -17.33 -9.70
N LEU A 29 7.71 -18.29 -8.80
CA LEU A 29 7.04 -18.07 -7.51
C LEU A 29 7.65 -16.87 -6.75
N ALA A 30 8.99 -16.82 -6.67
CA ALA A 30 9.70 -15.71 -6.01
C ALA A 30 9.28 -14.35 -6.61
N ARG A 31 9.25 -14.23 -7.94
CA ARG A 31 8.85 -13.00 -8.62
C ARG A 31 7.39 -12.63 -8.36
N LEU A 32 6.48 -13.61 -8.28
CA LEU A 32 5.09 -13.36 -7.89
C LEU A 32 5.00 -12.72 -6.49
N LEU A 33 5.75 -13.26 -5.54
CA LEU A 33 5.78 -12.80 -4.15
C LEU A 33 6.45 -11.43 -4.00
N GLU A 34 7.56 -11.18 -4.70
CA GLU A 34 8.24 -9.87 -4.75
C GLU A 34 7.32 -8.75 -5.24
N HIS A 35 6.39 -9.07 -6.15
CA HIS A 35 5.40 -8.12 -6.64
C HIS A 35 4.18 -7.95 -5.71
N GLY A 36 4.19 -8.58 -4.53
CA GLY A 36 3.20 -8.40 -3.47
C GLY A 36 1.93 -9.25 -3.62
N LEU A 37 1.96 -10.31 -4.45
CA LEU A 37 0.84 -11.23 -4.51
C LEU A 37 0.75 -12.05 -3.23
N THR A 38 -0.46 -12.18 -2.68
CA THR A 38 -0.74 -13.02 -1.51
C THR A 38 -1.25 -14.38 -1.97
N PRO A 39 -0.42 -15.44 -1.97
CA PRO A 39 -0.92 -16.77 -2.24
C PRO A 39 -1.80 -17.27 -1.09
N TYR A 40 -2.56 -18.32 -1.35
CA TYR A 40 -3.33 -19.00 -0.32
C TYR A 40 -3.32 -20.52 -0.55
N VAL A 41 -3.64 -21.26 0.50
CA VAL A 41 -3.94 -22.69 0.42
C VAL A 41 -5.35 -22.93 0.95
N TRP A 42 -6.06 -23.90 0.39
CA TRP A 42 -7.33 -24.34 0.96
C TRP A 42 -7.08 -25.17 2.21
N LEU A 43 -7.60 -24.74 3.35
CA LEU A 43 -7.63 -25.55 4.56
C LEU A 43 -9.00 -26.18 4.68
N ASP A 44 -9.05 -27.50 4.63
CA ASP A 44 -10.27 -28.26 4.93
C ASP A 44 -10.65 -28.09 6.40
N TYR A 45 -11.95 -28.12 6.67
CA TYR A 45 -12.47 -27.99 8.03
C TYR A 45 -11.85 -29.01 8.99
N ASP A 46 -11.33 -28.52 10.12
CA ASP A 46 -10.80 -29.34 11.20
C ASP A 46 -11.55 -29.06 12.50
N ALA A 47 -12.25 -30.08 13.00
CA ALA A 47 -13.04 -29.99 14.22
C ALA A 47 -12.20 -29.73 15.49
N THR A 48 -10.88 -29.93 15.42
CA THR A 48 -9.96 -29.64 16.53
C THR A 48 -9.57 -28.17 16.62
N LEU A 49 -9.83 -27.38 15.56
CA LEU A 49 -9.49 -25.96 15.48
C LEU A 49 -10.70 -25.09 15.08
N PRO A 50 -11.85 -25.22 15.77
CA PRO A 50 -13.11 -24.59 15.34
C PRO A 50 -13.01 -23.06 15.21
N GLU A 51 -12.19 -22.42 16.05
CA GLU A 51 -11.97 -20.97 16.02
C GLU A 51 -11.36 -20.49 14.68
N LEU A 52 -10.58 -21.33 14.01
CA LEU A 52 -9.95 -20.98 12.74
C LEU A 52 -10.94 -21.02 11.57
N PHE A 53 -11.97 -21.86 11.68
CA PHE A 53 -12.93 -22.11 10.61
C PHE A 53 -14.23 -21.34 10.79
N GLY A 54 -14.60 -20.93 12.01
CA GLY A 54 -15.86 -20.24 12.25
C GLY A 54 -17.05 -21.04 11.70
N ASP A 55 -17.91 -20.36 10.95
CA ASP A 55 -19.08 -20.96 10.27
C ASP A 55 -18.75 -21.56 8.87
N ALA A 56 -17.47 -21.67 8.50
CA ALA A 56 -17.07 -22.15 7.17
C ALA A 56 -17.34 -23.65 7.01
N ASN A 57 -18.41 -23.99 6.28
CA ASN A 57 -18.75 -25.36 5.95
C ASN A 57 -17.77 -25.94 4.92
N GLY A 58 -16.85 -26.79 5.39
CA GLY A 58 -15.93 -27.59 4.56
C GLY A 58 -14.51 -27.04 4.41
N GLY A 59 -14.26 -25.80 4.83
CA GLY A 59 -12.92 -25.20 4.78
C GLY A 59 -12.91 -23.77 4.27
N TYR A 60 -11.72 -23.19 4.17
CA TYR A 60 -11.54 -21.83 3.66
C TYR A 60 -10.18 -21.63 2.98
N ALA A 61 -10.05 -20.54 2.24
CA ALA A 61 -8.79 -20.12 1.61
C ALA A 61 -7.92 -19.36 2.63
N ALA A 62 -6.93 -20.03 3.20
CA ALA A 62 -6.01 -19.47 4.17
C ALA A 62 -4.89 -18.67 3.47
N PRO A 63 -4.86 -17.34 3.63
CA PRO A 63 -3.85 -16.51 2.98
C PRO A 63 -2.49 -16.64 3.67
N ILE A 64 -1.44 -16.76 2.88
CA ILE A 64 -0.06 -16.70 3.36
C ILE A 64 0.38 -15.26 3.15
N PHE A 65 0.38 -14.49 4.23
CA PHE A 65 0.68 -13.05 4.19
C PHE A 65 1.82 -12.66 5.14
N PHE A 66 2.20 -13.56 6.05
CA PHE A 66 3.24 -13.29 7.01
C PHE A 66 4.61 -13.28 6.35
N GLU A 67 5.38 -12.23 6.61
CA GLU A 67 6.65 -11.95 5.93
C GLU A 67 7.63 -13.13 6.04
N GLY A 68 7.76 -13.75 7.23
CA GLY A 68 8.65 -14.89 7.41
C GLY A 68 8.30 -16.10 6.55
N ASP A 69 7.01 -16.40 6.40
CA ASP A 69 6.52 -17.51 5.57
C ASP A 69 6.73 -17.18 4.08
N ILE A 70 6.49 -15.93 3.69
CA ILE A 70 6.70 -15.43 2.32
C ILE A 70 8.18 -15.43 1.93
N THR A 71 9.07 -14.96 2.80
CA THR A 71 10.53 -14.99 2.57
C THR A 71 11.01 -16.41 2.37
N ARG A 72 10.53 -17.36 3.19
CA ARG A 72 10.87 -18.77 3.06
C ARG A 72 10.40 -19.36 1.72
N LEU A 73 9.18 -19.06 1.30
CA LEU A 73 8.67 -19.48 -0.01
C LEU A 73 9.46 -18.86 -1.17
N ALA A 74 9.75 -17.55 -1.09
CA ALA A 74 10.55 -16.85 -2.11
C ALA A 74 11.99 -17.39 -2.20
N ALA A 75 12.56 -17.86 -1.09
CA ALA A 75 13.87 -18.51 -1.05
C ALA A 75 13.88 -19.94 -1.64
N GLY A 76 12.75 -20.44 -2.15
CA GLY A 76 12.67 -21.74 -2.82
C GLY A 76 12.46 -22.92 -1.88
N SER A 77 11.75 -22.71 -0.76
CA SER A 77 11.38 -23.81 0.14
C SER A 77 10.57 -24.90 -0.57
N ALA A 78 10.74 -26.16 -0.15
CA ALA A 78 10.14 -27.34 -0.79
C ALA A 78 8.63 -27.52 -0.50
N ASP A 79 8.11 -26.83 0.51
CA ASP A 79 6.76 -26.94 1.04
C ASP A 79 6.27 -25.58 1.53
N VAL A 80 4.97 -25.47 1.77
CA VAL A 80 4.30 -24.29 2.30
C VAL A 80 4.17 -24.44 3.80
N LEU A 81 4.91 -23.64 4.56
CA LEU A 81 4.73 -23.52 6.01
C LEU A 81 3.90 -22.27 6.31
N ILE A 82 2.82 -22.46 7.07
CA ILE A 82 1.91 -21.41 7.50
C ILE A 82 2.04 -21.28 9.02
N THR A 83 2.81 -20.30 9.47
CA THR A 83 3.02 -19.99 10.90
C THR A 83 2.08 -18.90 11.40
N LEU A 84 1.53 -18.10 10.49
CA LEU A 84 0.52 -17.09 10.78
C LEU A 84 -0.40 -16.92 9.56
N THR A 85 -1.71 -17.00 9.78
CA THR A 85 -2.74 -16.87 8.74
C THR A 85 -3.86 -15.96 9.23
N LYS A 86 -4.86 -15.73 8.39
CA LYS A 86 -6.16 -15.26 8.82
C LYS A 86 -7.12 -16.44 8.92
N ASP A 87 -8.04 -16.39 9.87
CA ASP A 87 -9.17 -17.31 9.97
C ASP A 87 -10.21 -17.06 8.87
N ALA A 88 -11.30 -17.83 8.89
CA ALA A 88 -12.40 -17.69 7.93
C ALA A 88 -13.08 -16.31 7.93
N TYR A 89 -12.97 -15.53 9.01
CA TYR A 89 -13.52 -14.17 9.12
C TYR A 89 -12.48 -13.08 8.80
N GLY A 90 -11.24 -13.46 8.48
CA GLY A 90 -10.17 -12.52 8.16
C GLY A 90 -9.40 -12.00 9.37
N ILE A 91 -9.62 -12.55 10.57
CA ILE A 91 -8.93 -12.20 11.80
C ILE A 91 -7.59 -12.95 11.83
N VAL A 92 -6.53 -12.27 12.26
CA VAL A 92 -5.20 -12.88 12.35
C VAL A 92 -5.21 -13.99 13.40
N ALA A 93 -4.81 -15.19 12.97
CA ALA A 93 -4.77 -16.39 13.79
C ALA A 93 -3.42 -17.09 13.65
N ARG A 94 -2.93 -17.64 14.77
CA ARG A 94 -1.69 -18.42 14.80
C ARG A 94 -2.05 -19.91 14.93
N PRO A 95 -1.73 -20.75 13.94
CA PRO A 95 -1.86 -22.19 14.07
C PRO A 95 -1.02 -22.75 15.23
N PRO A 96 -1.38 -23.91 15.80
CA PRO A 96 -0.53 -24.61 16.75
C PRO A 96 0.87 -24.86 16.19
N ALA A 97 1.90 -24.78 17.03
CA ALA A 97 3.28 -25.04 16.60
C ALA A 97 3.42 -26.49 16.07
N PRO A 98 4.17 -26.71 14.98
CA PRO A 98 5.08 -25.77 14.29
C PRO A 98 4.42 -24.87 13.23
N GLY A 99 3.10 -24.94 13.05
CA GLY A 99 2.37 -24.34 11.93
C GLY A 99 1.71 -25.41 11.07
N PHE A 100 1.02 -25.00 10.00
CA PHE A 100 0.52 -25.95 9.00
C PHE A 100 1.52 -26.11 7.87
N THR A 101 1.84 -27.36 7.55
CA THR A 101 2.58 -27.70 6.34
C THR A 101 1.62 -28.14 5.24
N ARG A 102 1.80 -27.59 4.04
CA ARG A 102 1.06 -27.93 2.82
C ARG A 102 2.03 -28.11 1.66
N ARG A 103 1.62 -28.83 0.62
CA ARG A 103 2.49 -29.02 -0.55
C ARG A 103 2.51 -27.75 -1.41
N LEU A 104 3.60 -27.52 -2.13
CA LEU A 104 3.72 -26.37 -3.04
C LEU A 104 2.67 -26.37 -4.15
N ASP A 105 2.26 -27.56 -4.64
CA ASP A 105 1.24 -27.72 -5.68
C ASP A 105 -0.17 -27.36 -5.18
N GLU A 106 -0.36 -27.11 -3.89
CA GLU A 106 -1.60 -26.62 -3.29
C GLU A 106 -1.69 -25.09 -3.26
N LEU A 107 -0.60 -24.36 -3.55
CA LEU A 107 -0.64 -22.91 -3.63
C LEU A 107 -1.56 -22.44 -4.74
N ARG A 108 -2.41 -21.47 -4.41
CA ARG A 108 -3.31 -20.83 -5.36
C ARG A 108 -3.16 -19.32 -5.33
N PHE A 109 -3.42 -18.71 -6.47
CA PHE A 109 -3.46 -17.27 -6.68
C PHE A 109 -4.83 -16.88 -7.25
N GLN A 110 -5.36 -15.76 -6.77
CA GLN A 110 -6.64 -15.25 -7.27
C GLN A 110 -6.47 -14.64 -8.66
N LYS A 111 -7.33 -15.01 -9.61
CA LYS A 111 -7.35 -14.44 -10.97
C LYS A 111 -7.35 -12.90 -10.97
N LYS A 112 -8.14 -12.30 -10.07
CA LYS A 112 -8.26 -10.84 -9.95
C LYS A 112 -6.93 -10.16 -9.61
N ASP A 113 -6.13 -10.77 -8.74
CA ASP A 113 -4.88 -10.19 -8.25
C ASP A 113 -3.79 -10.33 -9.31
N LEU A 114 -3.75 -11.47 -10.00
CA LEU A 114 -2.89 -11.70 -11.17
C LEU A 114 -3.23 -10.74 -12.32
N ALA A 115 -4.52 -10.54 -12.62
CA ALA A 115 -4.96 -9.59 -13.64
C ALA A 115 -4.62 -8.14 -13.28
N ALA A 116 -4.78 -7.75 -12.01
CA ALA A 116 -4.38 -6.45 -11.51
C ALA A 116 -2.86 -6.24 -11.64
N LEU A 117 -2.06 -7.25 -11.31
CA LEU A 117 -0.61 -7.22 -11.48
C LEU A 117 -0.22 -7.06 -12.96
N ALA A 118 -0.77 -7.87 -13.86
CA ALA A 118 -0.49 -7.77 -15.29
C ALA A 118 -0.83 -6.38 -15.83
N LYS A 119 -1.99 -5.82 -15.46
CA LYS A 119 -2.38 -4.46 -15.82
C LYS A 119 -1.37 -3.43 -15.33
N ARG A 120 -0.90 -3.54 -14.08
CA ARG A 120 0.11 -2.63 -13.49
C ARG A 120 1.45 -2.69 -14.24
N LEU A 121 1.84 -3.88 -14.71
CA LEU A 121 3.11 -4.09 -15.41
C LEU A 121 3.08 -3.68 -16.89
N LEU A 122 1.92 -3.84 -17.53
CA LEU A 122 1.69 -3.47 -18.92
C LEU A 122 1.30 -2.01 -19.10
N GLN A 123 0.89 -1.33 -18.02
CA GLN A 123 0.88 0.11 -18.03
C GLN A 123 2.32 0.57 -18.27
N PRO A 124 2.59 1.35 -19.34
CA PRO A 124 3.87 2.05 -19.42
C PRO A 124 4.06 2.74 -18.08
N PRO A 125 5.30 2.78 -17.53
CA PRO A 125 5.57 3.50 -16.29
C PRO A 125 4.87 4.83 -16.47
N ALA A 126 3.81 5.07 -15.69
CA ALA A 126 2.99 6.25 -15.87
C ALA A 126 4.01 7.36 -15.89
N ALA A 127 4.20 8.01 -17.07
CA ALA A 127 5.21 9.03 -17.23
C ALA A 127 4.97 9.91 -16.03
N ALA A 128 5.93 9.88 -15.07
CA ALA A 128 5.65 10.28 -13.69
C ALA A 128 4.88 11.57 -13.83
N LYS A 129 3.57 11.55 -13.53
CA LYS A 129 2.75 12.72 -13.84
C LYS A 129 3.52 13.83 -13.17
N PRO A 130 4.09 14.79 -13.92
CA PRO A 130 4.83 15.87 -13.28
C PRO A 130 3.83 16.37 -12.27
N ALA A 131 4.21 16.29 -10.98
CA ALA A 131 3.32 16.49 -9.85
C ALA A 131 2.42 17.65 -10.24
N THR A 132 1.19 17.32 -10.65
CA THR A 132 0.35 18.32 -11.26
C THR A 132 -0.10 19.05 -10.03
N GLU A 133 0.52 20.20 -9.75
CA GLU A 133 0.14 21.05 -8.63
C GLU A 133 -1.37 21.13 -8.65
N SER A 134 -2.01 20.42 -7.73
CA SER A 134 -3.45 20.49 -7.58
C SER A 134 -3.74 21.98 -7.40
N PRO A 135 -4.54 22.62 -8.28
CA PRO A 135 -4.61 24.09 -8.38
C PRO A 135 -5.22 24.77 -7.13
N PHE A 136 -5.55 24.00 -6.10
CA PHE A 136 -6.23 24.43 -4.88
C PHE A 136 -5.54 23.82 -3.66
N GLY A 137 -4.46 24.43 -3.18
CA GLY A 137 -3.88 24.11 -1.86
C GLY A 137 -4.87 24.34 -0.72
N ILE A 138 -4.46 24.04 0.51
CA ILE A 138 -5.26 24.29 1.73
C ILE A 138 -4.94 25.67 2.33
N GLY A 139 -5.91 26.25 3.04
CA GLY A 139 -5.75 27.57 3.67
C GLY A 139 -4.89 27.54 4.93
N LYS A 140 -4.53 28.72 5.45
CA LYS A 140 -3.71 28.85 6.67
C LYS A 140 -4.37 28.16 7.87
N ASP A 141 -5.68 28.33 8.03
CA ASP A 141 -6.42 27.76 9.16
C ASP A 141 -6.43 26.22 9.10
N ASP A 142 -6.57 25.65 7.90
CA ASP A 142 -6.49 24.20 7.66
C ASP A 142 -5.09 23.65 7.97
N VAL A 143 -4.05 24.39 7.57
CA VAL A 143 -2.65 24.04 7.88
C VAL A 143 -2.42 24.03 9.39
N LEU A 144 -2.90 25.05 10.11
CA LEU A 144 -2.76 25.13 11.56
C LEU A 144 -3.56 24.03 12.27
N ALA A 145 -4.76 23.73 11.79
CA ALA A 145 -5.61 22.67 12.31
C ALA A 145 -4.96 21.29 12.15
N ALA A 146 -4.35 21.01 10.98
CA ALA A 146 -3.75 19.71 10.69
C ALA A 146 -2.34 19.53 11.30
N PHE A 147 -1.51 20.57 11.26
CA PHE A 147 -0.06 20.44 11.50
C PHE A 147 0.46 21.28 12.67
N GLY A 148 -0.31 22.26 13.17
CA GLY A 148 0.16 23.21 14.17
C GLY A 148 0.66 22.57 15.46
N ARG A 149 0.06 21.44 15.88
CA ARG A 149 0.45 20.71 17.09
C ARG A 149 1.58 19.69 16.85
N LEU A 150 2.01 19.50 15.61
CA LEU A 150 2.99 18.47 15.24
C LEU A 150 4.44 18.98 15.20
N VAL A 151 4.61 20.30 15.29
CA VAL A 151 5.89 20.98 15.16
C VAL A 151 6.18 21.83 16.39
N ARG A 152 7.45 22.06 16.68
CA ARG A 152 7.90 22.85 17.85
C ARG A 152 8.19 24.31 17.50
N LEU A 153 7.68 24.80 16.38
CA LEU A 153 7.84 26.17 15.91
C LEU A 153 6.49 26.89 15.90
N ASP A 154 6.50 28.23 15.88
CA ASP A 154 5.30 29.01 15.66
C ASP A 154 4.88 28.90 14.18
N LEU A 155 4.04 27.89 13.89
CA LEU A 155 3.62 27.61 12.52
C LEU A 155 2.81 28.76 11.92
N ALA A 156 2.08 29.52 12.74
CA ALA A 156 1.29 30.63 12.24
C ALA A 156 2.19 31.76 11.73
N GLN A 157 3.23 32.10 12.50
CA GLN A 157 4.22 33.09 12.11
C GLN A 157 5.04 32.61 10.90
N ALA A 158 5.47 31.35 10.88
CA ALA A 158 6.29 30.83 9.78
C ALA A 158 5.54 30.83 8.43
N LEU A 159 4.22 30.61 8.43
CA LEU A 159 3.38 30.74 7.24
C LEU A 159 3.21 32.20 6.80
N ASP A 160 3.17 33.16 7.73
CA ASP A 160 3.11 34.58 7.41
C ASP A 160 4.42 35.10 6.82
N ASP A 161 5.54 34.67 7.38
CA ASP A 161 6.88 35.01 6.91
C ASP A 161 7.12 34.45 5.50
N ALA A 162 6.54 33.28 5.21
CA ALA A 162 6.59 32.61 3.92
C ALA A 162 8.02 32.40 3.40
N ILE A 163 8.90 31.92 4.29
CA ILE A 163 10.32 31.64 4.00
C ILE A 163 10.54 30.13 3.91
N GLY A 164 11.47 29.70 3.04
CA GLY A 164 11.86 28.30 2.91
C GLY A 164 10.67 27.43 2.50
N ILE A 165 10.44 26.34 3.23
CA ILE A 165 9.34 25.41 2.94
C ILE A 165 7.94 26.04 2.99
N PHE A 166 7.79 27.23 3.60
CA PHE A 166 6.51 27.95 3.71
C PHE A 166 6.30 28.99 2.60
N GLY A 167 7.33 29.24 1.78
CA GLY A 167 7.35 30.24 0.71
C GLY A 167 6.99 29.69 -0.66
N ASP A 168 7.04 30.56 -1.66
CA ASP A 168 6.70 30.26 -3.07
C ASP A 168 7.61 29.18 -3.68
N ASP A 169 8.86 29.08 -3.23
CA ASP A 169 9.81 28.01 -3.62
C ASP A 169 9.60 26.70 -2.83
N GLY A 170 8.68 26.72 -1.87
CA GLY A 170 8.36 25.61 -0.99
C GLY A 170 6.94 25.10 -1.23
N ALA A 171 6.16 24.98 -0.16
CA ALA A 171 4.81 24.45 -0.22
C ALA A 171 3.74 25.48 -0.61
N ARG A 172 4.06 26.78 -0.67
CA ARG A 172 3.06 27.81 -0.97
C ARG A 172 2.75 27.81 -2.46
N VAL A 173 1.48 27.67 -2.79
CA VAL A 173 1.00 27.74 -4.17
C VAL A 173 0.20 29.03 -4.39
N LYS A 174 0.31 29.60 -5.60
CA LYS A 174 -0.42 30.83 -5.94
C LYS A 174 -1.86 30.47 -6.27
N ALA A 175 -2.79 30.80 -5.36
CA ALA A 175 -4.21 30.85 -5.72
C ALA A 175 -4.36 31.80 -6.92
N SER A 176 -5.05 31.36 -7.97
CA SER A 176 -5.12 31.99 -9.29
C SER A 176 -5.82 33.36 -9.35
N ALA A 177 -5.88 34.12 -8.25
CA ALA A 177 -6.41 35.48 -8.21
C ALA A 177 -5.37 36.45 -7.62
N ARG A 178 -4.72 37.21 -8.52
CA ARG A 178 -4.02 38.50 -8.27
C ARG A 178 -3.38 38.67 -6.87
N LYS A 179 -2.08 38.38 -6.75
CA LYS A 179 -1.10 39.02 -5.83
C LYS A 179 -1.59 39.38 -4.40
N SER A 180 -2.54 38.64 -3.83
CA SER A 180 -3.08 38.94 -2.49
C SER A 180 -2.44 38.02 -1.47
N LYS A 181 -1.69 38.60 -0.51
CA LYS A 181 -1.16 37.86 0.65
C LYS A 181 -2.27 37.25 1.52
N ARG A 182 -3.52 37.70 1.39
CA ARG A 182 -4.66 37.24 2.21
C ARG A 182 -5.27 35.90 1.78
N HIS A 183 -4.92 35.39 0.60
CA HIS A 183 -5.42 34.09 0.11
C HIS A 183 -4.27 33.19 -0.33
N ALA A 184 -3.22 33.14 0.50
CA ALA A 184 -2.17 32.15 0.34
C ALA A 184 -2.74 30.75 0.63
N VAL A 185 -2.36 29.80 -0.19
CA VAL A 185 -2.70 28.39 0.00
C VAL A 185 -1.41 27.57 -0.05
N TRP A 186 -1.41 26.42 0.62
CA TRP A 186 -0.26 25.54 0.68
C TRP A 186 -0.60 24.15 0.17
N ASN A 187 0.30 23.54 -0.59
CA ASN A 187 0.26 22.13 -0.90
C ASN A 187 0.52 21.35 0.41
N PRO A 188 -0.47 20.62 0.95
CA PRO A 188 -0.33 19.97 2.25
C PRO A 188 0.69 18.83 2.23
N VAL A 189 0.91 18.17 1.09
CA VAL A 189 1.87 17.07 0.95
C VAL A 189 3.30 17.62 1.01
N THR A 190 3.61 18.61 0.17
CA THR A 190 4.92 19.28 0.19
C THR A 190 5.22 19.88 1.56
N LEU A 191 4.22 20.50 2.18
CA LEU A 191 4.37 21.09 3.51
C LEU A 191 4.67 20.03 4.56
N ALA A 192 3.89 18.94 4.62
CA ALA A 192 4.09 17.87 5.58
C ALA A 192 5.46 17.19 5.45
N LEU A 193 5.94 16.96 4.23
CA LEU A 193 7.27 16.42 3.97
C LEU A 193 8.37 17.41 4.42
N GLY A 194 8.22 18.69 4.07
CA GLY A 194 9.15 19.73 4.53
C GLY A 194 9.19 19.85 6.05
N LEU A 195 8.05 19.77 6.73
CA LEU A 195 7.96 19.75 8.19
C LEU A 195 8.67 18.54 8.79
N HIS A 196 8.56 17.37 8.15
CA HIS A 196 9.29 16.18 8.58
C HIS A 196 10.80 16.33 8.39
N ASP A 197 11.24 16.79 7.23
CA ASP A 197 12.66 16.79 6.88
C ASP A 197 13.43 17.93 7.58
N VAL A 198 12.87 19.14 7.61
CA VAL A 198 13.53 20.33 8.17
C VAL A 198 13.26 20.47 9.67
N TYR A 199 12.02 20.24 10.09
CA TYR A 199 11.57 20.49 11.46
C TYR A 199 11.33 19.22 12.28
N ARG A 200 11.70 18.05 11.73
CA ARG A 200 11.65 16.74 12.41
C ARG A 200 10.26 16.37 12.93
N ALA A 201 9.20 16.85 12.29
CA ALA A 201 7.83 16.43 12.59
C ALA A 201 7.71 14.90 12.42
N PRO A 202 7.20 14.14 13.41
CA PRO A 202 7.14 12.68 13.29
C PRO A 202 6.16 12.22 12.22
N LEU A 203 6.53 11.20 11.42
CA LEU A 203 5.70 10.70 10.31
C LEU A 203 4.38 10.07 10.74
N GLY A 204 4.34 9.38 11.88
CA GLY A 204 3.10 8.77 12.39
C GLY A 204 1.97 9.78 12.57
N PRO A 205 2.18 10.86 13.33
CA PRO A 205 1.24 11.98 13.44
C PRO A 205 0.90 12.65 12.10
N LEU A 206 1.86 12.86 11.20
CA LEU A 206 1.59 13.41 9.87
C LEU A 206 0.67 12.49 9.07
N LYS A 207 0.95 11.18 9.05
CA LYS A 207 0.10 10.17 8.41
C LYS A 207 -1.30 10.14 9.03
N LYS A 208 -1.41 10.33 10.34
CA LYS A 208 -2.71 10.44 11.03
C LYS A 208 -3.48 11.70 10.59
N ALA A 209 -2.82 12.84 10.39
CA ALA A 209 -3.48 14.07 9.93
C ALA A 209 -4.20 13.86 8.59
N PHE A 210 -3.53 13.24 7.60
CA PHE A 210 -4.15 12.92 6.29
C PHE A 210 -5.31 11.92 6.36
N ASN A 211 -5.45 11.17 7.45
CA ASN A 211 -6.56 10.23 7.67
C ASN A 211 -7.72 10.84 8.49
N THR A 212 -7.48 11.93 9.19
CA THR A 212 -8.42 12.48 10.18
C THR A 212 -9.09 13.78 9.74
N HIS A 213 -8.41 14.59 8.92
CA HIS A 213 -8.96 15.84 8.42
C HIS A 213 -9.63 15.66 7.06
N GLU A 214 -10.92 16.00 6.97
CA GLU A 214 -11.71 15.85 5.74
C GLU A 214 -11.12 16.64 4.56
N PHE A 215 -10.63 17.86 4.80
CA PHE A 215 -9.99 18.70 3.79
C PHE A 215 -8.66 18.14 3.25
N LEU A 216 -8.08 17.11 3.88
CA LEU A 216 -6.89 16.40 3.40
C LEU A 216 -7.21 15.12 2.61
N GLN A 217 -8.47 14.68 2.57
CA GLN A 217 -8.83 13.41 1.91
C GLN A 217 -8.47 13.40 0.42
N ALA A 218 -8.68 14.53 -0.26
CA ALA A 218 -8.32 14.69 -1.68
C ALA A 218 -6.81 14.56 -1.95
N TRP A 219 -5.97 14.72 -0.92
CA TRP A 219 -4.50 14.68 -0.99
C TRP A 219 -3.91 13.39 -0.46
N ARG A 220 -4.75 12.45 -0.02
CA ARG A 220 -4.31 11.21 0.64
C ARG A 220 -3.52 10.32 -0.31
N ASP A 221 -3.98 10.17 -1.55
CA ASP A 221 -3.29 9.35 -2.55
C ASP A 221 -1.91 9.93 -2.89
N ASP A 222 -1.81 11.26 -3.03
CA ASP A 222 -0.54 11.97 -3.27
C ASP A 222 0.43 11.82 -2.08
N TRP A 223 -0.08 11.87 -0.85
CA TRP A 223 0.69 11.62 0.37
C TRP A 223 1.22 10.18 0.43
N GLU A 224 0.36 9.19 0.19
CA GLU A 224 0.75 7.78 0.19
C GLU A 224 1.76 7.46 -0.91
N GLN A 225 1.58 8.03 -2.10
CA GLN A 225 2.53 7.90 -3.20
C GLN A 225 3.89 8.50 -2.83
N SER A 226 3.91 9.68 -2.22
CA SER A 226 5.15 10.35 -1.80
C SER A 226 5.91 9.53 -0.74
N LEU A 227 5.22 8.93 0.23
CA LEU A 227 5.85 8.04 1.21
C LEU A 227 6.46 6.80 0.54
N ARG A 228 5.74 6.17 -0.39
CA ARG A 228 6.25 5.01 -1.14
C ARG A 228 7.51 5.35 -1.92
N LEU A 229 7.56 6.51 -2.58
CA LEU A 229 8.74 6.97 -3.32
C LEU A 229 9.95 7.21 -2.41
N LEU A 230 9.72 7.60 -1.16
CA LEU A 230 10.75 7.80 -0.15
C LEU A 230 11.12 6.51 0.61
N GLY A 231 10.50 5.38 0.29
CA GLY A 231 10.69 4.10 0.99
C GLY A 231 10.20 4.11 2.44
N LYS A 232 9.19 4.93 2.76
CA LYS A 232 8.65 5.14 4.12
C LYS A 232 7.21 4.64 4.28
#